data_AF-N9S0V2-F1
#
_entry.id   AF-N9S0V2-F1
#
_cell.length_a   1.000
_cell.length_b   1.000
_cell.length_c   1.000
_cell.angle_alpha   90.00
_cell.angle_beta   90.00
_cell.angle_gamma   90.00
#
_symmetry.space_group_name_H-M   'P 1'
#
loop_
_entity.id
_entity.type
_entity.pdbx_description
1 polymer ?
#
loop_
_entity_poly.entity_id
_entity_poly.type
_entity_poly.pdbx_seq_one_letter_code
_entity_poly.pdbx_strand_id
1 'polypeptide(L)'
;MDDYSGKGEIIGGGSHIKENGEGGEMWNFREEAGRRYGYVMSKNFAGIDLNRISNQYLWKKGDELDNVDIVFISTHPDGGQFVTGWYLGATIYHKEYRKRRGSKNQDDWNNIEYLSEVRSEFSNLLPTLKRTFPIPKGKGFPGTSNVWYGDDEIPHVNDFKNELRAYIYCHNNKTNNLPTKKTKPSKDLILAIEIAAIQLTWKYYESLGYNVITVEKDNAGWDLEATKESEKLLLEVKGHKGNVIQFELTPNEYFQLQNNLENYRVCVVRNALDKPDLIQFYPIEDEEYWYLKEVDGTEIIRLQEKIAAKAVQIDF
;
A
#
# COMPACT_ATOMS: atom_id res chain seq x y z
N MET A 1 -4.92 -18.64 13.75
CA MET A 1 -4.39 -18.66 12.37
C MET A 1 -2.88 -18.61 12.40
N ASP A 2 -2.24 -19.38 11.53
CA ASP A 2 -0.79 -19.57 11.53
C ASP A 2 -0.06 -18.65 10.52
N ASP A 3 -0.64 -18.39 9.34
CA ASP A 3 0.06 -17.79 8.20
C ASP A 3 -0.42 -16.37 7.78
N TYR A 4 -1.69 -16.01 8.05
CA TYR A 4 -2.26 -14.70 7.70
C TYR A 4 -1.98 -14.27 6.25
N SER A 5 -1.96 -15.24 5.34
CA SER A 5 -1.72 -15.04 3.91
C SER A 5 -2.96 -15.29 3.04
N GLY A 6 -4.13 -15.43 3.65
CA GLY A 6 -5.37 -15.77 2.94
C GLY A 6 -6.41 -16.41 3.87
N LYS A 7 -7.42 -17.04 3.27
CA LYS A 7 -8.46 -17.73 4.03
C LYS A 7 -7.88 -18.85 4.88
N GLY A 8 -8.30 -18.92 6.14
CA GLY A 8 -7.88 -19.96 7.09
C GLY A 8 -8.75 -19.95 8.34
N GLU A 9 -8.59 -20.95 9.20
CA GLU A 9 -9.39 -21.04 10.42
C GLU A 9 -9.03 -19.94 11.44
N ILE A 10 -10.03 -19.12 11.78
CA ILE A 10 -9.92 -18.11 12.84
C ILE A 10 -10.36 -18.74 14.16
N ILE A 11 -9.40 -18.93 15.08
CA ILE A 11 -9.67 -19.35 16.46
C ILE A 11 -9.72 -18.09 17.33
N GLY A 12 -10.87 -17.78 17.93
CA GLY A 12 -11.00 -16.69 18.92
C GLY A 12 -11.32 -15.29 18.37
N GLY A 13 -12.01 -15.20 17.23
CA GLY A 13 -12.44 -13.94 16.62
C GLY A 13 -13.50 -13.15 17.43
N GLY A 14 -13.54 -11.83 17.25
CA GLY A 14 -14.60 -10.96 17.80
C GLY A 14 -16.01 -11.35 17.32
N SER A 15 -17.05 -10.79 17.94
CA SER A 15 -18.46 -11.14 17.68
C SER A 15 -18.89 -11.05 16.21
N HIS A 16 -18.18 -10.28 15.38
CA HIS A 16 -18.43 -10.16 13.93
C HIS A 16 -17.99 -11.37 13.10
N ILE A 17 -17.12 -12.22 13.63
CA ILE A 17 -16.64 -13.44 12.95
C ILE A 17 -17.65 -14.60 13.08
N LYS A 18 -18.57 -14.52 14.05
CA LYS A 18 -19.66 -15.48 14.21
C LYS A 18 -20.77 -15.37 13.15
N GLU A 19 -20.87 -14.24 12.44
CA GLU A 19 -21.91 -14.04 11.41
C GLU A 19 -21.36 -14.16 9.97
N ASN A 20 -20.09 -13.84 9.71
CA ASN A 20 -19.54 -13.79 8.34
C ASN A 20 -18.31 -14.68 8.08
N GLY A 21 -17.73 -15.37 9.08
CA GLY A 21 -16.66 -16.37 8.90
C GLY A 21 -15.29 -15.87 8.38
N GLU A 22 -15.19 -14.63 7.93
CA GLU A 22 -14.02 -14.07 7.23
C GLU A 22 -13.77 -12.61 7.65
N GLY A 23 -12.52 -12.18 7.75
CA GLY A 23 -12.14 -10.80 8.13
C GLY A 23 -10.85 -10.34 7.44
N GLY A 24 -10.75 -9.06 7.08
CA GLY A 24 -9.62 -8.51 6.30
C GLY A 24 -8.23 -8.74 6.92
N GLU A 25 -8.16 -9.03 8.23
CA GLU A 25 -6.92 -9.30 8.96
C GLU A 25 -6.21 -10.57 8.48
N MET A 26 -6.96 -11.51 7.87
CA MET A 26 -6.45 -12.79 7.36
C MET A 26 -5.42 -12.62 6.23
N TRP A 27 -5.34 -11.44 5.63
CA TRP A 27 -4.42 -11.14 4.53
C TRP A 27 -3.25 -10.25 4.94
N ASN A 28 -3.08 -9.94 6.23
CA ASN A 28 -2.07 -8.99 6.68
C ASN A 28 -0.67 -9.39 6.17
N PHE A 29 -0.27 -10.63 6.35
CA PHE A 29 1.07 -11.09 5.99
C PHE A 29 1.19 -11.67 4.58
N ARG A 30 0.16 -11.53 3.74
CA ARG A 30 0.24 -11.92 2.33
C ARG A 30 1.16 -10.99 1.57
N GLU A 31 2.23 -11.55 0.99
CA GLU A 31 3.08 -10.80 0.08
C GLU A 31 2.42 -10.62 -1.28
N GLU A 32 2.36 -9.38 -1.74
CA GLU A 32 1.95 -9.00 -3.08
C GLU A 32 2.97 -7.99 -3.61
N ALA A 33 3.64 -8.33 -4.71
CA ALA A 33 4.65 -7.47 -5.34
C ALA A 33 5.77 -6.94 -4.42
N GLY A 34 6.22 -7.75 -3.46
CA GLY A 34 7.28 -7.35 -2.52
C GLY A 34 6.79 -6.40 -1.43
N ARG A 35 5.48 -6.26 -1.25
CA ARG A 35 4.83 -5.53 -0.15
C ARG A 35 3.86 -6.42 0.61
N ARG A 36 3.53 -6.00 1.82
CA ARG A 36 2.45 -6.53 2.67
C ARG A 36 1.58 -5.38 3.13
N TYR A 37 0.31 -5.67 3.38
CA TYR A 37 -0.73 -4.67 3.61
C TYR A 37 -1.47 -4.98 4.90
N GLY A 38 -1.39 -4.09 5.89
CA GLY A 38 -2.01 -4.28 7.18
C GLY A 38 -3.43 -3.73 7.23
N TYR A 39 -4.36 -4.57 7.64
CA TYR A 39 -5.75 -4.27 7.94
C TYR A 39 -6.04 -4.55 9.41
N VAL A 40 -6.93 -3.75 9.97
CA VAL A 40 -7.57 -3.96 11.26
C VAL A 40 -8.93 -3.28 11.22
N MET A 41 -9.96 -3.92 11.77
CA MET A 41 -11.29 -3.32 11.82
C MET A 41 -11.34 -2.30 12.97
N SER A 42 -11.02 -1.03 12.69
CA SER A 42 -11.17 0.07 13.66
C SER A 42 -12.63 0.25 14.07
N LYS A 43 -12.89 0.75 15.27
CA LYS A 43 -14.25 1.08 15.74
C LYS A 43 -14.98 1.98 14.72
N ASN A 44 -16.19 1.57 14.31
CA ASN A 44 -17.02 2.26 13.32
C ASN A 44 -16.31 2.59 11.99
N PHE A 45 -15.29 1.80 11.60
CA PHE A 45 -14.49 2.06 10.39
C PHE A 45 -13.85 3.46 10.35
N ALA A 46 -13.50 4.03 11.51
CA ALA A 46 -12.88 5.35 11.61
C ALA A 46 -11.42 5.42 11.08
N GLY A 47 -10.77 4.28 10.86
CA GLY A 47 -9.37 4.17 10.42
C GLY A 47 -8.36 4.44 11.54
N ILE A 48 -7.12 4.80 11.16
CA ILE A 48 -6.03 5.13 12.08
C ILE A 48 -5.97 6.65 12.29
N ASP A 49 -5.83 7.10 13.53
CA ASP A 49 -5.71 8.51 13.88
C ASP A 49 -4.24 8.90 14.10
N LEU A 50 -3.62 9.50 13.09
CA LEU A 50 -2.23 9.96 13.17
C LEU A 50 -1.99 11.04 14.22
N ASN A 51 -3.02 11.75 14.69
CA ASN A 51 -2.87 12.69 15.81
C ASN A 51 -2.42 12.00 17.11
N ARG A 52 -2.66 10.69 17.23
CA ARG A 52 -2.21 9.87 18.38
C ARG A 52 -0.79 9.34 18.23
N ILE A 53 -0.16 9.56 17.07
CA ILE A 53 1.18 9.05 16.75
C ILE A 53 2.17 10.21 16.61
N SER A 54 1.76 11.28 15.91
CA SER A 54 2.57 12.48 15.74
C SER A 54 1.67 13.71 15.74
N ASN A 55 2.03 14.71 16.55
CA ASN A 55 1.38 16.01 16.60
C ASN A 55 2.15 17.08 15.81
N GLN A 56 3.17 16.69 15.04
CA GLN A 56 4.02 17.62 14.30
C GLN A 56 3.32 18.25 13.10
N TYR A 57 2.22 17.64 12.65
CA TYR A 57 1.49 18.03 11.45
C TYR A 57 0.00 18.19 11.75
N LEU A 58 -0.66 19.03 10.96
CA LEU A 58 -2.12 19.10 10.91
C LEU A 58 -2.61 18.04 9.92
N TRP A 59 -3.03 16.90 10.42
CA TRP A 59 -3.44 15.76 9.60
C TRP A 59 -4.84 15.95 9.00
N LYS A 60 -4.94 15.70 7.69
CA LYS A 60 -6.17 15.54 6.93
C LYS A 60 -6.45 14.08 6.64
N LYS A 61 -7.71 13.75 6.33
CA LYS A 61 -8.09 12.39 5.91
C LYS A 61 -7.33 12.02 4.64
N GLY A 62 -6.70 10.84 4.64
CA GLY A 62 -5.93 10.32 3.51
C GLY A 62 -4.44 10.63 3.56
N ASP A 63 -4.02 11.55 4.44
CA ASP A 63 -2.60 11.81 4.70
C ASP A 63 -1.87 10.54 5.15
N GLU A 64 -0.58 10.48 4.84
CA GLU A 64 0.26 9.34 5.17
C GLU A 64 1.42 9.73 6.09
N LEU A 65 1.79 8.79 6.96
CA LEU A 65 2.99 8.89 7.79
C LEU A 65 3.84 7.66 7.58
N ASP A 66 5.08 7.89 7.16
CA ASP A 66 6.12 6.87 6.99
C ASP A 66 6.84 6.58 8.31
N ASN A 67 7.58 5.46 8.30
CA ASN A 67 8.49 5.06 9.37
C ASN A 67 7.78 4.79 10.72
N VAL A 68 6.62 4.12 10.67
CA VAL A 68 5.87 3.71 11.86
C VAL A 68 5.97 2.21 12.08
N ASP A 69 6.36 1.79 13.29
CA ASP A 69 6.36 0.37 13.67
C ASP A 69 4.95 -0.07 14.07
N ILE A 70 4.49 -1.17 13.48
CA ILE A 70 3.17 -1.76 13.74
C ILE A 70 3.36 -3.15 14.33
N VAL A 71 2.71 -3.43 15.46
CA VAL A 71 2.73 -4.74 16.10
C VAL A 71 1.36 -5.38 16.04
N PHE A 72 1.27 -6.57 15.45
CA PHE A 72 0.05 -7.35 15.38
C PHE A 72 -0.05 -8.23 16.62
N ILE A 73 -1.20 -8.19 17.27
CA ILE A 73 -1.51 -8.99 18.46
C ILE A 73 -2.71 -9.88 18.17
N SER A 74 -2.71 -11.10 18.69
CA SER A 74 -3.85 -12.00 18.56
C SER A 74 -4.03 -12.84 19.82
N THR A 75 -5.23 -13.37 19.99
CA THR A 75 -5.53 -14.33 21.06
C THR A 75 -4.80 -15.65 20.77
N HIS A 76 -4.02 -16.13 21.73
CA HIS A 76 -3.36 -17.42 21.63
C HIS A 76 -4.37 -18.56 21.87
N PRO A 77 -4.24 -19.73 21.20
CA PRO A 77 -5.13 -20.87 21.44
C PRO A 77 -5.23 -21.29 22.91
N ASP A 78 -4.13 -21.16 23.66
CA ASP A 78 -4.06 -21.45 25.10
C ASP A 78 -4.57 -20.31 26.00
N GLY A 79 -5.13 -19.25 25.41
CA GLY A 79 -5.64 -18.06 26.10
C GLY A 79 -4.62 -16.93 26.24
N GLY A 80 -5.13 -15.72 26.49
CA GLY A 80 -4.32 -14.49 26.54
C GLY A 80 -4.04 -13.90 25.15
N GLN A 81 -3.55 -12.66 25.12
CA GLN A 81 -3.14 -11.99 23.87
C GLN A 81 -1.63 -11.96 23.79
N PHE A 82 -1.09 -12.23 22.60
CA PHE A 82 0.34 -12.31 22.35
C PHE A 82 0.71 -11.59 21.07
N VAL A 83 1.97 -11.15 21.00
CA VAL A 83 2.56 -10.63 19.75
C VAL A 83 2.61 -11.74 18.72
N THR A 84 2.00 -11.47 17.57
CA THR A 84 1.87 -12.39 16.43
C THR A 84 2.88 -12.07 15.34
N GLY A 85 3.17 -10.79 15.12
CA GLY A 85 4.11 -10.33 14.13
C GLY A 85 4.19 -8.81 14.12
N TRP A 86 4.96 -8.25 13.21
CA TRP A 86 5.17 -6.81 13.13
C TRP A 86 5.55 -6.36 11.72
N TYR A 87 5.30 -5.09 11.45
CA TYR A 87 5.91 -4.32 10.36
C TYR A 87 6.81 -3.26 10.97
N LEU A 88 8.03 -3.13 10.46
CA LEU A 88 8.95 -2.07 10.87
C LEU A 88 9.04 -1.00 9.80
N GLY A 89 8.93 0.27 10.22
CA GLY A 89 8.96 1.41 9.32
C GLY A 89 7.88 1.38 8.24
N ALA A 90 6.66 0.96 8.59
CA ALA A 90 5.51 0.96 7.69
C ALA A 90 5.01 2.38 7.39
N THR A 91 4.28 2.50 6.29
CA THR A 91 3.45 3.67 5.96
C THR A 91 2.03 3.41 6.47
N ILE A 92 1.41 4.41 7.09
CA ILE A 92 0.03 4.33 7.61
C ILE A 92 -0.82 5.51 7.12
N TYR A 93 -2.13 5.31 6.99
CA TYR A 93 -3.05 6.29 6.40
C TYR A 93 -4.03 6.88 7.41
N HIS A 94 -4.13 8.21 7.45
CA HIS A 94 -4.99 8.95 8.36
C HIS A 94 -6.47 8.76 8.02
N LYS A 95 -7.21 8.05 8.88
CA LYS A 95 -8.69 7.90 8.83
C LYS A 95 -9.23 7.43 7.48
N GLU A 96 -8.44 6.63 6.75
CA GLU A 96 -8.78 6.19 5.40
C GLU A 96 -8.37 4.73 5.17
N TYR A 97 -9.37 3.89 4.87
CA TYR A 97 -9.13 2.56 4.32
C TYR A 97 -8.88 2.69 2.83
N ARG A 98 -7.66 2.35 2.41
CA ARG A 98 -7.35 2.16 0.99
C ARG A 98 -7.81 0.77 0.56
N LYS A 99 -8.05 0.59 -0.74
CA LYS A 99 -8.56 -0.67 -1.31
C LYS A 99 -7.59 -1.20 -2.35
N ARG A 100 -7.38 -2.51 -2.35
CA ARG A 100 -6.69 -3.23 -3.41
C ARG A 100 -7.56 -4.32 -4.00
N ARG A 101 -7.32 -4.67 -5.26
CA ARG A 101 -8.05 -5.74 -5.94
C ARG A 101 -7.63 -7.11 -5.38
N GLY A 102 -8.61 -7.94 -5.02
CA GLY A 102 -8.35 -9.33 -4.68
C GLY A 102 -8.01 -10.18 -5.90
N SER A 103 -7.38 -11.33 -5.67
CA SER A 103 -7.12 -12.35 -6.67
C SER A 103 -8.27 -13.36 -6.73
N LYS A 104 -9.01 -13.38 -7.85
CA LYS A 104 -10.07 -14.38 -8.10
C LYS A 104 -9.57 -15.83 -8.00
N ASN A 105 -8.29 -16.07 -8.32
CA ASN A 105 -7.69 -17.41 -8.27
C ASN A 105 -7.30 -17.83 -6.83
N GLN A 106 -7.43 -16.93 -5.85
CA GLN A 106 -7.15 -17.20 -4.43
C GLN A 106 -8.42 -17.11 -3.57
N ASP A 107 -9.60 -17.13 -4.22
CA ASP A 107 -10.91 -16.95 -3.58
C ASP A 107 -11.03 -15.66 -2.75
N ASP A 108 -10.27 -14.62 -3.14
CA ASP A 108 -10.30 -13.33 -2.46
C ASP A 108 -11.63 -12.58 -2.68
N TRP A 109 -11.93 -11.68 -1.75
CA TRP A 109 -12.91 -10.63 -1.99
C TRP A 109 -12.47 -9.73 -3.15
N ASN A 110 -13.44 -9.21 -3.91
CA ASN A 110 -13.16 -8.31 -5.04
C ASN A 110 -12.27 -7.13 -4.64
N ASN A 111 -12.49 -6.58 -3.45
CA ASN A 111 -11.70 -5.50 -2.87
C ASN A 111 -11.28 -5.88 -1.45
N ILE A 112 -9.98 -5.75 -1.17
CA ILE A 112 -9.40 -5.96 0.16
C ILE A 112 -8.97 -4.61 0.69
N GLU A 113 -9.50 -4.24 1.85
CA GLU A 113 -9.19 -2.98 2.52
C GLU A 113 -7.87 -3.09 3.29
N TYR A 114 -7.17 -1.96 3.43
CA TYR A 114 -5.95 -1.86 4.23
C TYR A 114 -5.76 -0.43 4.75
N LEU A 115 -5.02 -0.31 5.87
CA LEU A 115 -4.72 0.94 6.57
C LEU A 115 -3.22 1.23 6.63
N SER A 116 -2.40 0.26 6.22
CA SER A 116 -0.95 0.36 6.27
C SER A 116 -0.31 -0.51 5.20
N GLU A 117 0.91 -0.18 4.82
CA GLU A 117 1.73 -1.01 3.94
C GLU A 117 3.20 -1.00 4.37
N VAL A 118 3.91 -2.06 4.03
CA VAL A 118 5.35 -2.17 4.25
C VAL A 118 5.99 -3.02 3.16
N ARG A 119 7.28 -2.79 2.87
CA ARG A 119 8.07 -3.73 2.05
C ARG A 119 8.18 -5.07 2.79
N SER A 120 8.04 -6.19 2.07
CA SER A 120 7.98 -7.53 2.70
C SER A 120 9.17 -7.86 3.57
N GLU A 121 10.36 -7.32 3.27
CA GLU A 121 11.59 -7.52 4.04
C GLU A 121 11.57 -6.89 5.44
N PHE A 122 10.68 -5.93 5.70
CA PHE A 122 10.49 -5.32 7.03
C PHE A 122 9.25 -5.85 7.76
N SER A 123 8.66 -6.93 7.26
CA SER A 123 7.53 -7.60 7.86
C SER A 123 7.95 -8.97 8.38
N ASN A 124 7.54 -9.29 9.61
CA ASN A 124 7.83 -10.59 10.22
C ASN A 124 6.58 -11.17 10.88
N LEU A 125 6.21 -12.38 10.49
CA LEU A 125 5.16 -13.18 11.14
C LEU A 125 5.82 -14.26 11.98
N LEU A 126 5.48 -14.31 13.28
CA LEU A 126 5.97 -15.38 14.14
C LEU A 126 5.16 -16.66 13.90
N PRO A 127 5.85 -17.81 13.72
CA PRO A 127 5.22 -19.12 13.87
C PRO A 127 4.50 -19.20 15.22
N THR A 128 3.35 -19.84 15.28
CA THR A 128 2.50 -19.91 16.49
C THR A 128 3.29 -20.33 17.73
N LEU A 129 4.15 -21.35 17.61
CA LEU A 129 5.01 -21.82 18.70
C LEU A 129 6.04 -20.80 19.23
N LYS A 130 6.30 -19.71 18.49
CA LYS A 130 7.22 -18.64 18.87
C LYS A 130 6.50 -17.38 19.38
N ARG A 131 5.16 -17.37 19.45
CA ARG A 131 4.37 -16.23 19.94
C ARG A 131 4.37 -16.20 21.47
N THR A 132 5.51 -15.84 22.07
CA THR A 132 5.73 -15.97 23.52
C THR A 132 5.66 -14.65 24.29
N PHE A 133 5.51 -13.51 23.63
CA PHE A 133 5.46 -12.20 24.27
C PHE A 133 4.00 -11.79 24.59
N PRO A 134 3.58 -11.82 25.86
CA PRO A 134 2.19 -11.56 26.23
C PRO A 134 1.87 -10.06 26.22
N ILE A 135 0.61 -9.74 25.97
CA ILE A 135 0.05 -8.39 26.08
C ILE A 135 -0.64 -8.26 27.45
N PRO A 136 -0.16 -7.35 28.33
CA PRO A 136 -0.80 -7.12 29.62
C PRO A 136 -2.23 -6.59 29.48
N LYS A 137 -3.02 -6.76 30.54
CA LYS A 137 -4.37 -6.18 30.65
C LYS A 137 -4.38 -5.05 31.67
N GLY A 138 -5.31 -4.13 31.52
CA GLY A 138 -5.55 -3.05 32.47
C GLY A 138 -5.31 -1.67 31.88
N LYS A 139 -5.27 -0.66 32.75
CA LYS A 139 -5.15 0.74 32.34
C LYS A 139 -3.85 0.98 31.55
N GLY A 140 -3.99 1.55 30.37
CA GLY A 140 -2.89 1.89 29.46
C GLY A 140 -2.54 0.82 28.43
N PHE A 141 -3.08 -0.40 28.57
CA PHE A 141 -2.85 -1.51 27.64
C PHE A 141 -4.02 -1.69 26.67
N PRO A 142 -3.88 -2.51 25.61
CA PRO A 142 -4.97 -2.80 24.69
C PRO A 142 -6.28 -3.18 25.40
N GLY A 143 -7.35 -2.50 25.02
CA GLY A 143 -8.70 -2.67 25.56
C GLY A 143 -9.64 -3.32 24.54
N THR A 144 -10.87 -2.80 24.47
CA THR A 144 -11.89 -3.28 23.51
C THR A 144 -11.72 -2.71 22.10
N SER A 145 -10.82 -1.75 21.91
CA SER A 145 -10.43 -1.24 20.59
C SER A 145 -9.46 -2.21 19.93
N ASN A 146 -9.69 -2.53 18.65
CA ASN A 146 -8.75 -3.33 17.85
C ASN A 146 -7.45 -2.58 17.53
N VAL A 147 -7.41 -1.26 17.72
CA VAL A 147 -6.21 -0.43 17.56
C VAL A 147 -5.80 0.15 18.91
N TRP A 148 -4.53 -0.04 19.27
CA TRP A 148 -3.88 0.54 20.45
C TRP A 148 -2.64 1.32 20.01
N TYR A 149 -2.53 2.57 20.45
CA TYR A 149 -1.48 3.50 20.02
C TYR A 149 -0.29 3.57 20.99
N GLY A 150 -0.46 3.10 22.23
CA GLY A 150 0.60 3.16 23.25
C GLY A 150 1.03 4.58 23.61
N ASP A 151 0.14 5.55 23.43
CA ASP A 151 0.29 7.00 23.65
C ASP A 151 0.03 7.43 25.10
N ASP A 152 -0.24 6.48 26.00
CA ASP A 152 -0.32 6.72 27.44
C ASP A 152 1.10 6.82 28.05
N GLU A 153 1.34 7.90 28.80
CA GLU A 153 2.63 8.17 29.48
C GLU A 153 2.73 7.54 30.88
N ILE A 154 2.11 6.37 31.06
CA ILE A 154 2.12 5.67 32.34
C ILE A 154 3.42 4.84 32.45
N PRO A 155 4.18 4.90 33.57
CA PRO A 155 5.50 4.25 33.68
C PRO A 155 5.53 2.78 33.26
N HIS A 156 4.58 1.97 33.74
CA HIS A 156 4.53 0.54 33.40
C HIS A 156 4.19 0.27 31.92
N VAL A 157 3.53 1.21 31.24
CA VAL A 157 3.29 1.13 29.79
C VAL A 157 4.59 1.45 29.04
N ASN A 158 5.36 2.43 29.53
CA ASN A 158 6.66 2.78 28.96
C ASN A 158 7.68 1.64 29.13
N ASP A 159 7.71 0.99 30.30
CA ASP A 159 8.55 -0.20 30.55
C ASP A 159 8.19 -1.33 29.59
N PHE A 160 6.89 -1.64 29.45
CA PHE A 160 6.40 -2.63 28.48
C PHE A 160 6.81 -2.30 27.03
N LYS A 161 6.70 -1.02 26.61
CA LYS A 161 7.12 -0.60 25.26
C LYS A 161 8.62 -0.86 25.04
N ASN A 162 9.45 -0.63 26.05
CA ASN A 162 10.89 -0.89 25.97
C ASN A 162 11.19 -2.39 25.88
N GLU A 163 10.52 -3.22 26.68
CA GLU A 163 10.62 -4.68 26.61
C GLU A 163 10.18 -5.22 25.26
N LEU A 164 9.07 -4.69 24.71
CA LEU A 164 8.56 -5.06 23.40
C LEU A 164 9.55 -4.72 22.27
N ARG A 165 10.14 -3.52 22.31
CA ARG A 165 11.19 -3.12 21.35
C ARG A 165 12.40 -4.03 21.43
N ALA A 166 12.85 -4.37 22.65
CA ALA A 166 13.95 -5.31 22.84
C ALA A 166 13.62 -6.72 22.29
N TYR A 167 12.40 -7.20 22.54
CA TYR A 167 11.90 -8.47 22.02
C TYR A 167 11.92 -8.53 20.49
N ILE A 168 11.41 -7.48 19.83
CA ILE A 168 11.41 -7.35 18.36
C ILE A 168 12.85 -7.31 17.83
N TYR A 169 13.71 -6.48 18.44
CA TYR A 169 15.11 -6.34 18.04
C TYR A 169 15.87 -7.67 18.12
N CYS A 170 15.71 -8.42 19.21
CA CYS A 170 16.33 -9.73 19.37
C CYS A 170 15.86 -10.75 18.33
N HIS A 171 14.57 -10.72 17.96
CA HIS A 171 14.05 -11.60 16.92
C HIS A 171 14.61 -11.26 15.55
N ASN A 172 14.65 -9.98 15.20
CA ASN A 172 15.19 -9.54 13.92
C ASN A 172 16.68 -9.82 13.80
N ASN A 173 17.47 -9.64 14.86
CA ASN A 173 18.89 -9.98 14.82
C ASN A 173 19.16 -11.48 14.71
N LYS A 174 18.33 -12.32 15.32
CA LYS A 174 18.44 -13.78 15.17
C LYS A 174 18.07 -14.23 13.75
N THR A 175 17.18 -13.53 13.06
CA THR A 175 16.84 -13.78 11.66
C THR A 175 17.85 -13.18 10.67
N ASN A 176 18.58 -12.13 11.07
CA ASN A 176 19.56 -11.40 10.24
C ASN A 176 20.93 -12.11 10.06
N ASN A 177 21.11 -13.35 10.52
CA ASN A 177 22.27 -14.17 10.15
C ASN A 177 22.22 -14.67 8.67
N LEU A 178 21.20 -14.28 7.92
CA LEU A 178 21.19 -14.33 6.46
C LEU A 178 21.28 -12.88 5.93
N PRO A 179 22.17 -12.58 4.98
CA PRO A 179 22.37 -11.22 4.52
C PRO A 179 21.15 -10.75 3.73
N THR A 180 20.27 -9.99 4.37
CA THR A 180 19.20 -9.22 3.71
C THR A 180 19.83 -7.99 3.08
N LYS A 181 20.53 -8.19 1.96
CA LYS A 181 20.87 -7.07 1.07
C LYS A 181 19.55 -6.39 0.70
N LYS A 182 19.45 -5.09 0.93
CA LYS A 182 18.46 -4.21 0.28
C LYS A 182 18.60 -4.39 -1.23
N THR A 183 17.94 -5.37 -1.82
CA THR A 183 17.85 -5.47 -3.26
C THR A 183 16.80 -4.46 -3.69
N LYS A 184 17.25 -3.23 -3.98
CA LYS A 184 16.53 -2.43 -4.98
C LYS A 184 16.21 -3.37 -6.15
N PRO A 185 14.98 -3.33 -6.70
CA PRO A 185 14.69 -4.05 -7.92
C PRO A 185 15.82 -3.81 -8.90
N SER A 186 16.35 -4.87 -9.51
CA SER A 186 17.42 -4.70 -10.49
C SER A 186 16.95 -3.69 -11.54
N LYS A 187 17.83 -2.79 -11.96
CA LYS A 187 17.52 -1.82 -13.01
C LYS A 187 16.93 -2.52 -14.25
N ASP A 188 17.42 -3.72 -14.54
CA ASP A 188 16.96 -4.59 -15.61
C ASP A 188 15.50 -5.04 -15.43
N LEU A 189 15.06 -5.33 -14.20
CA LEU A 189 13.68 -5.70 -13.90
C LEU A 189 12.72 -4.51 -14.09
N ILE A 190 13.11 -3.31 -13.63
CA ILE A 190 12.31 -2.09 -13.83
C ILE A 190 12.16 -1.82 -15.32
N LEU A 191 13.28 -1.84 -16.06
CA LEU A 191 13.29 -1.64 -17.50
C LEU A 191 12.45 -2.70 -18.24
N ALA A 192 12.51 -3.96 -17.82
CA ALA A 192 11.68 -5.02 -18.40
C ALA A 192 10.18 -4.75 -18.19
N ILE A 193 9.78 -4.27 -17.01
CA ILE A 193 8.39 -3.90 -16.72
C ILE A 193 7.94 -2.73 -17.59
N GLU A 194 8.76 -1.67 -17.70
CA GLU A 194 8.49 -0.50 -18.53
C GLU A 194 8.29 -0.88 -20.01
N ILE A 195 9.23 -1.67 -20.56
CA ILE A 195 9.15 -2.16 -21.95
C ILE A 195 7.89 -3.00 -22.16
N ALA A 196 7.59 -3.94 -21.25
CA ALA A 196 6.42 -4.80 -21.37
C ALA A 196 5.11 -3.99 -21.33
N ALA A 197 5.04 -2.98 -20.45
CA ALA A 197 3.89 -2.08 -20.34
C ALA A 197 3.69 -1.26 -21.62
N ILE A 198 4.74 -0.63 -22.15
CA ILE A 198 4.67 0.13 -23.42
C ILE A 198 4.23 -0.77 -24.57
N GLN A 199 4.83 -1.96 -24.71
CA GLN A 199 4.49 -2.87 -25.81
C GLN A 199 3.03 -3.34 -25.76
N LEU A 200 2.50 -3.59 -24.56
CA LEU A 200 1.10 -3.99 -24.40
C LEU A 200 0.16 -2.83 -24.75
N THR A 201 0.41 -1.63 -24.22
CA THR A 201 -0.39 -0.44 -24.51
C THR A 201 -0.38 -0.12 -26.00
N TRP A 202 0.80 -0.19 -26.63
CA TRP A 202 0.96 0.00 -28.08
C TRP A 202 0.07 -0.97 -28.88
N LYS A 203 0.20 -2.27 -28.62
CA LYS A 203 -0.59 -3.31 -29.31
C LYS A 203 -2.09 -3.14 -29.08
N TYR A 204 -2.49 -2.72 -27.88
CA TYR A 204 -3.89 -2.45 -27.56
C TYR A 204 -4.44 -1.35 -28.47
N TYR A 205 -3.80 -0.18 -28.53
CA TYR A 205 -4.27 0.92 -29.37
C TYR A 205 -4.16 0.63 -30.87
N GLU A 206 -3.12 -0.07 -31.32
CA GLU A 206 -3.04 -0.57 -32.71
C GLU A 206 -4.23 -1.48 -33.05
N SER A 207 -4.62 -2.38 -32.14
CA SER A 207 -5.76 -3.28 -32.35
C SER A 207 -7.10 -2.54 -32.45
N LEU A 208 -7.19 -1.35 -31.85
CA LEU A 208 -8.33 -0.45 -31.98
C LEU A 208 -8.28 0.41 -33.26
N GLY A 209 -7.23 0.27 -34.06
CA GLY A 209 -7.04 0.98 -35.33
C GLY A 209 -6.38 2.36 -35.21
N TYR A 210 -5.71 2.66 -34.09
CA TYR A 210 -4.91 3.87 -33.96
C TYR A 210 -3.55 3.68 -34.64
N ASN A 211 -3.03 4.74 -35.24
CA ASN A 211 -1.61 4.87 -35.52
C ASN A 211 -0.91 5.32 -34.24
N VAL A 212 0.03 4.51 -33.74
CA VAL A 212 0.74 4.76 -32.49
C VAL A 212 2.19 5.16 -32.77
N ILE A 213 2.70 6.17 -32.08
CA ILE A 213 4.10 6.58 -32.11
C ILE A 213 4.64 6.78 -30.69
N THR A 214 5.96 6.71 -30.51
CA THR A 214 6.63 7.02 -29.24
C THR A 214 7.18 8.44 -29.24
N VAL A 215 7.00 9.16 -28.12
CA VAL A 215 7.49 10.53 -27.89
C VAL A 215 8.19 10.67 -26.53
N GLU A 216 8.48 9.57 -25.84
CA GLU A 216 9.14 9.52 -24.52
C GLU A 216 10.41 10.38 -24.46
N LYS A 217 11.20 10.38 -25.55
CA LYS A 217 12.48 11.11 -25.64
C LYS A 217 12.32 12.59 -25.97
N ASP A 218 11.12 13.03 -26.32
CA ASP A 218 10.84 14.39 -26.74
C ASP A 218 10.49 15.31 -25.56
N ASN A 219 10.52 14.78 -24.33
CA ASN A 219 10.12 15.47 -23.11
C ASN A 219 8.68 16.03 -23.21
N ALA A 220 7.81 15.32 -23.94
CA ALA A 220 6.43 15.71 -24.15
C ALA A 220 5.62 15.70 -22.85
N GLY A 221 5.98 14.82 -21.91
CA GLY A 221 5.26 14.56 -20.64
C GLY A 221 4.25 13.40 -20.75
N TRP A 222 4.44 12.55 -21.76
CA TRP A 222 3.79 11.24 -21.94
C TRP A 222 4.68 10.36 -22.84
N ASP A 223 4.39 9.05 -22.92
CA ASP A 223 5.24 8.07 -23.62
C ASP A 223 4.83 7.86 -25.08
N LEU A 224 3.52 7.74 -25.34
CA LEU A 224 2.97 7.38 -26.66
C LEU A 224 1.89 8.37 -27.12
N GLU A 225 1.84 8.60 -28.42
CA GLU A 225 0.69 9.27 -29.06
C GLU A 225 -0.06 8.25 -29.91
N ALA A 226 -1.37 8.17 -29.71
CA ALA A 226 -2.26 7.33 -30.52
C ALA A 226 -3.23 8.23 -31.29
N THR A 227 -3.19 8.16 -32.62
CA THR A 227 -4.05 8.98 -33.50
C THR A 227 -4.97 8.10 -34.34
N LYS A 228 -6.26 8.43 -34.36
CA LYS A 228 -7.27 7.79 -35.21
C LYS A 228 -8.26 8.85 -35.70
N GLU A 229 -8.36 8.99 -37.03
CA GLU A 229 -9.18 10.04 -37.66
C GLU A 229 -8.83 11.44 -37.12
N SER A 230 -9.75 12.11 -36.42
CA SER A 230 -9.53 13.41 -35.79
C SER A 230 -9.14 13.33 -34.31
N GLU A 231 -9.15 12.14 -33.71
CA GLU A 231 -8.81 11.93 -32.31
C GLU A 231 -7.30 11.71 -32.15
N LYS A 232 -6.72 12.40 -31.16
CA LYS A 232 -5.33 12.21 -30.73
C LYS A 232 -5.31 12.03 -29.22
N LEU A 233 -4.85 10.87 -28.76
CA LEU A 233 -4.66 10.54 -27.35
C LEU A 233 -3.19 10.68 -26.96
N LEU A 234 -2.96 11.23 -25.77
CA LEU A 234 -1.64 11.41 -25.15
C LEU A 234 -1.54 10.37 -24.04
N LEU A 235 -0.69 9.36 -24.20
CA LEU A 235 -0.69 8.16 -23.36
C LEU A 235 0.57 8.11 -22.49
N GLU A 236 0.38 8.25 -21.18
CA GLU A 236 1.41 8.03 -20.17
C GLU A 236 1.31 6.59 -19.65
N VAL A 237 2.39 5.80 -19.72
CA VAL A 237 2.35 4.36 -19.47
C VAL A 237 3.06 3.99 -18.17
N LYS A 238 2.31 3.44 -17.21
CA LYS A 238 2.85 2.98 -15.92
C LYS A 238 2.77 1.46 -15.78
N GLY A 239 3.91 0.80 -15.78
CA GLY A 239 4.01 -0.65 -15.52
C GLY A 239 4.25 -0.95 -14.04
N HIS A 240 3.59 -1.98 -13.50
CA HIS A 240 3.88 -2.47 -12.15
C HIS A 240 3.77 -3.99 -12.01
N LYS A 241 4.32 -4.49 -10.90
CA LYS A 241 4.15 -5.87 -10.43
C LYS A 241 3.02 -5.88 -9.38
N GLY A 242 2.17 -6.90 -9.41
CA GLY A 242 1.05 -7.06 -8.46
C GLY A 242 -0.21 -6.33 -8.87
N ASN A 243 -1.21 -6.35 -7.97
CA ASN A 243 -2.55 -5.82 -8.21
C ASN A 243 -2.77 -4.39 -7.66
N VAL A 244 -1.82 -3.88 -6.88
CA VAL A 244 -1.91 -2.56 -6.25
C VAL A 244 -1.38 -1.51 -7.20
N ILE A 245 -2.23 -0.54 -7.55
CA ILE A 245 -1.84 0.60 -8.38
C ILE A 245 -1.20 1.65 -7.48
N GLN A 246 0.11 1.78 -7.58
CA GLN A 246 0.90 2.79 -6.89
C GLN A 246 2.01 3.25 -7.85
N PHE A 247 1.95 4.51 -8.27
CA PHE A 247 2.96 5.13 -9.13
C PHE A 247 3.06 6.61 -8.81
N GLU A 248 4.12 7.24 -9.31
CA GLU A 248 4.31 8.68 -9.25
C GLU A 248 4.31 9.24 -10.68
N LEU A 249 3.85 10.48 -10.82
CA LEU A 249 3.99 11.25 -12.05
C LEU A 249 5.15 12.23 -11.87
N THR A 250 5.97 12.41 -12.90
CA THR A 250 6.96 13.48 -12.90
C THR A 250 6.26 14.85 -12.93
N PRO A 251 6.93 15.96 -12.53
CA PRO A 251 6.33 17.29 -12.60
C PRO A 251 5.83 17.65 -14.02
N ASN A 252 6.52 17.19 -15.06
CA ASN A 252 6.10 17.42 -16.45
C ASN A 252 4.88 16.58 -16.83
N GLU A 253 4.86 15.28 -16.49
CA GLU A 253 3.69 14.41 -16.70
C GLU A 253 2.45 14.96 -16.01
N TYR A 254 2.58 15.35 -14.75
CA TYR A 254 1.46 15.90 -13.99
C TYR A 254 0.98 17.24 -14.57
N PHE A 255 1.89 18.13 -14.95
CA PHE A 255 1.54 19.37 -15.65
C PHE A 255 0.78 19.09 -16.96
N GLN A 256 1.23 18.13 -17.76
CA GLN A 256 0.56 17.81 -19.03
C GLN A 256 -0.78 17.11 -18.84
N LEU A 257 -0.90 16.27 -17.82
CA LEU A 257 -2.16 15.69 -17.40
C LEU A 257 -3.19 16.80 -17.10
N GLN A 258 -2.81 17.81 -16.32
CA GLN A 258 -3.70 18.93 -15.96
C GLN A 258 -4.10 19.79 -17.16
N ASN A 259 -3.23 19.93 -18.16
CA ASN A 259 -3.47 20.81 -19.31
C ASN A 259 -4.14 20.11 -20.51
N ASN A 260 -4.27 18.77 -20.50
CA ASN A 260 -4.77 18.00 -21.64
C ASN A 260 -5.90 17.03 -21.24
N LEU A 261 -6.81 17.44 -20.36
CA LEU A 261 -7.81 16.57 -19.72
C LEU A 261 -8.59 15.65 -20.67
N GLU A 262 -9.03 16.19 -21.80
CA GLU A 262 -9.86 15.45 -22.77
C GLU A 262 -9.08 14.31 -23.45
N ASN A 263 -7.79 14.53 -23.72
CA ASN A 263 -6.96 13.68 -24.57
C ASN A 263 -5.92 12.85 -23.79
N TYR A 264 -5.59 13.25 -22.57
CA TYR A 264 -4.59 12.60 -21.75
C TYR A 264 -5.16 11.33 -21.12
N ARG A 265 -4.41 10.22 -21.22
CA ARG A 265 -4.74 8.95 -20.57
C ARG A 265 -3.52 8.43 -19.82
N VAL A 266 -3.76 7.98 -18.60
CA VAL A 266 -2.77 7.19 -17.86
C VAL A 266 -3.09 5.71 -18.08
N CYS A 267 -2.22 5.01 -18.78
CA CYS A 267 -2.31 3.59 -19.10
C CYS A 267 -1.51 2.79 -18.08
N VAL A 268 -2.21 2.10 -17.18
CA VAL A 268 -1.59 1.33 -16.11
C VAL A 268 -1.62 -0.15 -16.46
N VAL A 269 -0.45 -0.79 -16.51
CA VAL A 269 -0.31 -2.23 -16.75
C VAL A 269 0.08 -2.94 -15.46
N ARG A 270 -0.88 -3.67 -14.86
CA ARG A 270 -0.65 -4.53 -13.69
C ARG A 270 0.00 -5.83 -14.10
N ASN A 271 0.76 -6.44 -13.20
CA ASN A 271 1.39 -7.76 -13.43
C ASN A 271 2.11 -7.86 -14.78
N ALA A 272 2.85 -6.81 -15.17
CA ALA A 272 3.35 -6.59 -16.54
C ALA A 272 4.18 -7.76 -17.14
N LEU A 273 4.83 -8.57 -16.30
CA LEU A 273 5.72 -9.66 -16.74
C LEU A 273 5.12 -11.07 -16.57
N ASP A 274 3.87 -11.21 -16.15
CA ASP A 274 3.23 -12.52 -15.93
C ASP A 274 1.86 -12.58 -16.63
N LYS A 275 0.83 -12.01 -16.01
CA LYS A 275 -0.53 -11.94 -16.55
C LYS A 275 -0.97 -10.49 -16.62
N PRO A 276 -0.52 -9.76 -17.65
CA PRO A 276 -0.69 -8.33 -17.68
C PRO A 276 -2.17 -7.93 -17.81
N ASP A 277 -2.54 -6.88 -17.09
CA ASP A 277 -3.89 -6.29 -17.07
C ASP A 277 -3.74 -4.79 -17.35
N LEU A 278 -4.20 -4.34 -18.52
CA LEU A 278 -4.12 -2.94 -18.94
C LEU A 278 -5.42 -2.22 -18.56
N ILE A 279 -5.28 -1.12 -17.82
CA ILE A 279 -6.38 -0.22 -17.46
C ILE A 279 -6.04 1.18 -17.96
N GLN A 280 -7.04 1.87 -18.48
CA GLN A 280 -6.91 3.25 -18.93
C GLN A 280 -7.66 4.16 -17.96
N PHE A 281 -7.04 5.26 -17.59
CA PHE A 281 -7.65 6.29 -16.78
C PHE A 281 -7.66 7.63 -17.50
N TYR A 282 -8.73 8.39 -17.32
CA TYR A 282 -8.79 9.80 -17.69
C TYR A 282 -8.76 10.68 -16.41
N PRO A 283 -8.14 11.87 -16.49
CA PRO A 283 -8.06 12.77 -15.34
C PRO A 283 -9.39 13.46 -15.06
N ILE A 284 -9.71 13.61 -13.78
CA ILE A 284 -10.80 14.44 -13.25
C ILE A 284 -10.30 15.18 -12.01
N GLU A 285 -10.98 16.25 -11.61
CA GLU A 285 -10.67 16.98 -10.37
C GLU A 285 -11.93 17.30 -9.57
N ASP A 286 -11.77 17.50 -8.27
CA ASP A 286 -12.72 18.22 -7.42
C ASP A 286 -12.06 19.46 -6.81
N GLU A 287 -12.70 20.11 -5.82
CA GLU A 287 -12.15 21.31 -5.18
C GLU A 287 -10.84 21.09 -4.42
N GLU A 288 -10.48 19.83 -4.09
CA GLU A 288 -9.38 19.51 -3.20
C GLU A 288 -8.30 18.63 -3.86
N TYR A 289 -8.67 17.72 -4.77
CA TYR A 289 -7.74 16.74 -5.34
C TYR A 289 -7.95 16.47 -6.83
N TRP A 290 -6.87 16.00 -7.45
CA TRP A 290 -6.89 15.34 -8.75
C TRP A 290 -7.14 13.85 -8.61
N TYR A 291 -7.86 13.27 -9.56
CA TYR A 291 -8.13 11.84 -9.63
C TYR A 291 -7.94 11.31 -11.04
N LEU A 292 -7.76 10.00 -11.10
CA LEU A 292 -7.77 9.20 -12.31
C LEU A 292 -8.97 8.27 -12.24
N LYS A 293 -9.90 8.40 -13.19
CA LYS A 293 -11.07 7.55 -13.28
C LYS A 293 -10.94 6.59 -14.44
N GLU A 294 -11.22 5.32 -14.18
CA GLU A 294 -11.18 4.26 -15.18
C GLU A 294 -12.15 4.55 -16.33
N VAL A 295 -11.70 4.34 -17.57
CA VAL A 295 -12.50 4.61 -18.78
C VAL A 295 -13.73 3.70 -18.85
N ASP A 296 -13.54 2.38 -18.68
CA ASP A 296 -14.59 1.36 -18.88
C ASP A 296 -15.00 0.66 -17.57
N GLY A 297 -14.77 1.30 -16.42
CA GLY A 297 -14.99 0.66 -15.12
C GLY A 297 -15.27 1.61 -13.98
N THR A 298 -14.88 1.20 -12.78
CA THR A 298 -15.24 1.87 -11.52
C THR A 298 -14.04 2.21 -10.65
N GLU A 299 -12.83 1.84 -11.07
CA GLU A 299 -11.62 2.20 -10.33
C GLU A 299 -11.40 3.73 -10.36
N ILE A 300 -11.14 4.31 -9.19
CA ILE A 300 -10.79 5.72 -9.02
C ILE A 300 -9.54 5.79 -8.16
N ILE A 301 -8.53 6.52 -8.64
CA ILE A 301 -7.25 6.72 -7.95
C ILE A 301 -7.12 8.20 -7.63
N ARG A 302 -6.88 8.55 -6.36
CA ARG A 302 -6.56 9.92 -5.96
C ARG A 302 -5.07 10.19 -6.19
N LEU A 303 -4.75 11.32 -6.79
CA LEU A 303 -3.39 11.84 -6.89
C LEU A 303 -3.12 12.74 -5.68
N GLN A 304 -1.98 12.53 -5.01
CA GLN A 304 -1.54 13.34 -3.89
C GLN A 304 -0.24 14.05 -4.25
N GLU A 305 -0.24 15.37 -4.14
CA GLU A 305 0.95 16.18 -4.43
C GLU A 305 2.00 16.02 -3.32
N LYS A 306 3.25 15.76 -3.71
CA LYS A 306 4.40 15.74 -2.81
C LYS A 306 5.24 16.99 -3.04
N ILE A 307 5.15 17.94 -2.12
CA ILE A 307 5.93 19.20 -2.19
C ILE A 307 7.31 18.96 -1.57
N ALA A 308 8.37 19.22 -2.34
CA ALA A 308 9.75 19.17 -1.87
C ALA A 308 10.40 20.56 -1.94
N ALA A 309 11.23 20.89 -0.95
CA ALA A 309 12.01 22.13 -0.92
C ALA A 309 13.48 21.85 -1.18
N LYS A 310 14.14 22.72 -1.96
CA LYS A 310 15.59 22.70 -2.15
C LYS A 310 16.19 23.96 -1.53
N ALA A 311 17.04 23.78 -0.51
CA ALA A 311 17.83 24.87 0.04
C ALA A 311 19.10 25.07 -0.81
N VAL A 312 19.46 26.34 -1.02
CA VAL A 312 20.74 26.74 -1.59
C VAL A 312 21.28 27.85 -0.70
N GLN A 313 22.56 27.79 -0.36
CA GLN A 313 23.23 28.87 0.36
C GLN A 313 23.31 30.09 -0.57
N ILE A 314 22.73 31.21 -0.15
CA ILE A 314 22.71 32.44 -0.94
C ILE A 314 23.69 33.50 -0.42
N ASP A 315 24.23 33.37 0.79
CA ASP A 315 25.26 34.25 1.37
C ASP A 315 26.06 33.54 2.49
N PHE A 316 27.20 34.14 2.90
CA PHE A 316 28.04 33.76 4.04
C PHE A 316 27.92 34.76 5.17
#